data_AF-A0A0J7K648-F1
#
_entry.id   AF-A0A0J7K648-F1
#
_cell.length_a   1.000
_cell.length_b   1.000
_cell.length_c   1.000
_cell.angle_alpha   90.00
_cell.angle_beta   90.00
_cell.angle_gamma   90.00
#
_symmetry.space_group_name_H-M   'P 1'
#
loop_
_entity.id
_entity.type
_entity.pdbx_description
1 polymer ?
#
loop_
_entity_poly.entity_id
_entity_poly.type
_entity_poly.pdbx_seq_one_letter_code
_entity_poly.pdbx_strand_id
1 'polypeptide(L)'
;MTLDAKLRWKEHVKKKREKLGLKYKKMYWLLGRRSQLSIHNKLLLYQQTLKPIWTYDIQLLGCAKPSNVQCIQTFQNRVLRNIVAALWYSRNCDIHRDLQVNTVADEIKKFARKHDRLSQHVNVEAAQLLDNRELVRRLKRTKPFELASKE
;
A
#
# COMPACT_ATOMS: atom_id res chain seq x y z
N MET A 1 15.21 -9.94 -1.01
CA MET A 1 13.93 -10.09 -1.72
C MET A 1 13.77 -11.57 -2.03
N THR A 2 12.67 -12.23 -1.67
CA THR A 2 12.49 -13.67 -1.96
C THR A 2 11.55 -13.82 -3.15
N LEU A 3 12.07 -14.25 -4.29
CA LEU A 3 11.29 -14.53 -5.50
C LEU A 3 10.68 -15.93 -5.37
N ASP A 4 9.36 -16.01 -5.23
CA ASP A 4 8.63 -17.29 -5.32
C ASP A 4 8.47 -17.66 -6.79
N ALA A 5 8.65 -18.93 -7.15
CA ALA A 5 8.48 -19.44 -8.52
C ALA A 5 7.10 -19.07 -9.12
N LYS A 6 6.06 -18.98 -8.27
CA LYS A 6 4.72 -18.59 -8.72
C LYS A 6 4.47 -17.09 -8.69
N LEU A 7 5.42 -16.27 -8.24
CA LEU A 7 5.31 -14.81 -8.02
C LEU A 7 4.03 -14.44 -7.26
N ARG A 8 3.69 -15.25 -6.25
CA ARG A 8 2.50 -15.02 -5.40
C ARG A 8 2.77 -14.01 -4.28
N TRP A 9 4.04 -13.67 -4.06
CA TRP A 9 4.52 -12.69 -3.09
C TRP A 9 4.12 -12.97 -1.63
N LYS A 10 3.55 -14.15 -1.32
CA LYS A 10 2.99 -14.48 0.00
C LYS A 10 4.05 -14.36 1.09
N GLU A 11 5.20 -15.01 0.89
CA GLU A 11 6.29 -15.02 1.87
C GLU A 11 6.90 -13.62 2.05
N HIS A 12 7.06 -12.88 0.95
CA HIS A 12 7.54 -11.49 0.99
C HIS A 12 6.60 -10.60 1.80
N VAL A 13 5.30 -10.69 1.55
CA VAL A 13 4.27 -9.91 2.28
C VAL A 13 4.24 -10.29 3.75
N LYS A 14 4.37 -11.58 4.08
CA LYS A 14 4.47 -12.05 5.46
C LYS A 14 5.66 -11.42 6.18
N LYS A 15 6.87 -11.51 5.61
CA LYS A 15 8.08 -10.90 6.16
C LYS A 15 7.94 -9.38 6.33
N LYS A 16 7.35 -8.69 5.34
CA LYS A 16 7.08 -7.24 5.42
C LYS A 16 6.10 -6.91 6.53
N ARG A 17 5.04 -7.71 6.68
CA ARG A 17 4.03 -7.57 7.74
C ARG A 17 4.62 -7.77 9.13
N GLU A 18 5.55 -8.71 9.28
CA GLU A 18 6.30 -8.94 10.51
C GLU A 18 7.23 -7.76 10.82
N LYS A 19 8.01 -7.29 9.84
CA LYS A 19 8.87 -6.11 9.97
C LYS A 19 8.09 -4.87 10.40
N LEU A 20 6.93 -4.62 9.77
CA LEU A 20 5.99 -3.57 10.16
C LEU A 20 5.50 -3.74 11.59
N GLY A 21 5.14 -4.97 11.98
CA GLY A 21 4.70 -5.30 13.32
C GLY A 21 5.77 -4.99 14.37
N LEU A 22 7.02 -5.37 14.11
CA LEU A 22 8.16 -5.10 14.99
C LEU A 22 8.44 -3.60 15.10
N LYS A 23 8.47 -2.88 13.97
CA LYS A 23 8.68 -1.42 13.96
C LYS A 23 7.57 -0.70 14.74
N TYR A 24 6.32 -1.08 14.51
CA TYR A 24 5.18 -0.53 15.24
C TYR A 24 5.26 -0.80 16.74
N LYS A 25 5.62 -2.03 17.16
CA LYS A 25 5.82 -2.35 18.58
C LYS A 25 6.89 -1.46 19.21
N LYS A 26 8.02 -1.24 18.54
CA LYS A 26 9.09 -0.33 19.02
C LYS A 26 8.62 1.12 19.15
N MET A 27 7.70 1.56 18.29
CA MET A 27 7.15 2.92 18.28
C MET A 27 5.80 3.03 19.02
N TYR A 28 5.35 1.98 19.69
CA TYR A 28 4.01 1.93 20.27
C TYR A 28 3.83 2.98 21.38
N TRP A 29 4.91 3.32 22.09
CA TRP A 29 4.89 4.36 23.11
C TRP A 29 4.57 5.76 22.54
N LEU A 30 4.90 6.03 21.27
CA LEU A 30 4.57 7.29 20.57
C LEU A 30 3.21 7.25 19.87
N LEU A 31 2.93 6.14 19.19
CA LEU A 31 1.76 6.00 18.31
C LEU A 31 0.53 5.38 19.00
N GLY A 32 0.70 4.90 20.23
CA GLY A 32 -0.34 4.23 20.98
C GLY A 32 -1.40 5.18 21.51
N ARG A 33 -2.48 4.58 22.02
CA ARG A 33 -3.63 5.30 22.59
C ARG A 33 -3.26 6.14 23.82
N ARG A 34 -2.28 5.68 24.60
CA ARG A 34 -1.80 6.34 25.83
C ARG A 34 -0.79 7.47 25.58
N SER A 35 -0.33 7.65 24.35
CA SER A 35 0.58 8.74 24.01
C SER A 35 -0.16 10.07 24.04
N GLN A 36 0.45 11.08 24.69
CA GLN A 36 -0.09 12.43 24.82
C GLN A 36 0.12 13.29 23.55
N LEU A 37 0.73 12.74 22.51
CA LEU A 37 0.91 13.45 21.24
C LEU A 37 -0.45 13.74 20.57
N SER A 38 -0.52 14.88 19.88
CA SER A 38 -1.65 15.21 19.03
C SER A 38 -1.85 14.15 17.94
N ILE A 39 -3.09 13.96 17.51
CA ILE A 39 -3.44 13.01 16.42
C ILE A 39 -2.64 13.35 15.16
N HIS A 40 -2.48 14.65 14.85
CA HIS A 40 -1.69 15.12 13.72
C HIS A 40 -0.24 14.64 13.77
N ASN A 41 0.44 14.81 14.92
CA ASN A 41 1.84 14.40 15.07
C ASN A 41 2.00 12.87 14.98
N LYS A 42 1.05 12.12 15.55
CA LYS A 42 1.02 10.65 15.41
C LYS A 42 0.83 10.21 13.96
N LEU A 43 -0.06 10.88 13.22
CA LEU A 43 -0.26 10.63 11.79
C LEU A 43 1.00 10.93 10.99
N LEU A 44 1.66 12.06 11.26
CA LEU A 44 2.92 12.41 10.60
C LEU A 44 3.99 11.34 10.82
N LEU A 45 4.15 10.88 12.06
CA LEU A 45 5.06 9.78 12.39
C LEU A 45 4.70 8.49 11.63
N TYR A 46 3.41 8.15 11.55
CA TYR A 46 2.97 7.00 10.74
C TYR A 46 3.35 7.16 9.26
N GLN A 47 3.08 8.33 8.67
CA GLN A 47 3.36 8.63 7.27
C GLN A 47 4.87 8.62 6.95
N GLN A 48 5.72 9.04 7.88
CA GLN A 48 7.16 9.09 7.68
C GLN A 48 7.87 7.77 7.97
N THR A 49 7.35 6.95 8.90
CA THR A 49 8.09 5.77 9.39
C THR A 49 7.48 4.44 8.98
N LEU A 50 6.16 4.31 9.01
CA LEU A 50 5.47 3.04 8.78
C LEU A 50 4.94 2.93 7.35
N LYS A 51 4.39 4.03 6.80
CA LYS A 51 3.91 4.08 5.42
C LYS A 51 5.00 3.69 4.41
N PRO A 52 6.24 4.24 4.45
CA PRO A 52 7.25 3.95 3.43
C PRO A 52 7.67 2.48 3.39
N ILE A 53 7.59 1.75 4.51
CA ILE A 53 7.99 0.34 4.61
C ILE A 53 7.15 -0.54 3.66
N TRP A 54 5.85 -0.27 3.53
CA TRP A 54 4.99 -1.00 2.60
C TRP A 54 4.77 -0.26 1.28
N THR A 55 4.87 1.07 1.25
CA THR A 55 4.78 1.84 0.00
C THR A 55 5.94 1.51 -0.94
N TYR A 56 7.12 1.17 -0.43
CA TYR A 56 8.24 0.73 -1.27
C TYR A 56 7.89 -0.51 -2.12
N ASP A 57 7.09 -1.43 -1.57
CA ASP A 57 6.68 -2.65 -2.28
C ASP A 57 5.35 -2.48 -3.05
N ILE A 58 4.84 -1.26 -3.20
CA ILE A 58 3.50 -1.02 -3.75
C ILE A 58 3.37 -1.46 -5.21
N GLN A 59 4.45 -1.31 -5.99
CA GLN A 59 4.52 -1.79 -7.38
C GLN A 59 4.36 -3.31 -7.47
N LEU A 60 4.92 -4.03 -6.48
CA LEU A 60 4.82 -5.48 -6.38
C LEU A 60 3.44 -5.92 -5.88
N LEU A 61 2.94 -5.23 -4.85
CA LEU A 61 1.66 -5.50 -4.20
C LEU A 61 0.48 -5.20 -5.11
N GLY A 62 0.57 -4.20 -5.99
CA GLY A 62 -0.51 -3.83 -6.89
C GLY A 62 -0.93 -4.99 -7.80
N CYS A 63 0.03 -5.80 -8.25
CA CYS A 63 -0.24 -6.98 -9.09
C CYS A 63 -0.47 -8.27 -8.27
N ALA A 64 -0.41 -8.20 -6.94
CA ALA A 64 -0.57 -9.36 -6.07
C ALA A 64 -2.04 -9.76 -5.90
N LYS A 65 -2.27 -10.90 -5.24
CA LYS A 65 -3.63 -11.31 -4.87
C LYS A 65 -4.26 -10.31 -3.89
N PRO A 66 -5.59 -10.09 -3.95
CA PRO A 66 -6.27 -9.15 -3.04
C PRO A 66 -6.07 -9.49 -1.56
N SER A 67 -5.94 -10.77 -1.22
CA SER A 67 -5.61 -11.23 0.14
C SER A 67 -4.30 -10.64 0.70
N ASN A 68 -3.30 -10.42 -0.16
CA ASN A 68 -2.01 -9.88 0.26
C ASN A 68 -2.11 -8.37 0.53
N VAL A 69 -2.85 -7.64 -0.32
CA VAL A 69 -3.16 -6.23 -0.11
C VAL A 69 -3.95 -6.05 1.19
N GLN A 70 -4.92 -6.93 1.45
CA GLN A 70 -5.74 -6.90 2.66
C GLN A 70 -4.93 -7.12 3.94
N CYS A 71 -3.84 -7.90 3.88
CA CYS A 71 -2.93 -8.09 5.01
C CYS A 71 -2.29 -6.75 5.47
N ILE A 72 -1.91 -5.91 4.52
CA ILE A 72 -1.33 -4.58 4.78
C ILE A 72 -2.44 -3.59 5.15
N GLN A 73 -3.60 -3.64 4.50
CA GLN A 73 -4.76 -2.80 4.86
C GLN A 73 -5.17 -3.02 6.31
N THR A 74 -5.27 -4.28 6.74
CA THR A 74 -5.60 -4.63 8.13
C THR A 74 -4.58 -4.07 9.11
N PHE A 75 -3.29 -4.05 8.75
CA PHE A 75 -2.26 -3.41 9.55
C PHE A 75 -2.45 -1.89 9.64
N GLN A 76 -2.67 -1.21 8.51
CA GLN A 76 -2.95 0.22 8.47
C GLN A 76 -4.16 0.57 9.36
N ASN A 77 -5.28 -0.14 9.18
CA ASN A 77 -6.50 0.05 9.98
C ASN A 77 -6.22 -0.07 11.48
N ARG A 78 -5.43 -1.08 11.88
CA ARG A 78 -5.07 -1.28 13.29
C ARG A 78 -4.25 -0.10 13.85
N VAL A 79 -3.31 0.43 13.07
CA VAL A 79 -2.48 1.56 13.49
C VAL A 79 -3.33 2.83 13.60
N LEU A 80 -4.14 3.15 12.58
CA LEU A 80 -5.01 4.34 12.59
C LEU A 80 -6.01 4.32 13.75
N ARG A 81 -6.63 3.17 14.02
CA ARG A 81 -7.50 2.99 15.19
C ARG A 81 -6.79 3.26 16.51
N ASN A 82 -5.53 2.86 16.63
CA ASN A 82 -4.74 3.12 17.84
C ASN A 82 -4.30 4.58 17.97
N ILE A 83 -4.08 5.28 16.85
CA ILE A 83 -3.76 6.71 16.85
C ILE A 83 -4.92 7.55 17.38
N VAL A 84 -6.14 7.27 16.92
CA VAL A 84 -7.37 8.00 17.30
C VAL A 84 -8.02 7.44 18.57
N ALA A 85 -7.50 6.32 19.11
CA ALA A 85 -8.16 5.56 20.18
C ALA A 85 -9.63 5.21 19.85
N ALA A 86 -9.88 4.83 18.60
CA ALA A 86 -11.22 4.58 18.10
C ALA A 86 -11.91 3.38 18.78
N LEU A 87 -13.22 3.49 18.97
CA LEU A 87 -14.08 2.45 19.53
C LEU A 87 -14.30 1.31 18.53
N TRP A 88 -14.74 0.16 19.03
CA TRP A 88 -14.88 -1.06 18.23
C TRP A 88 -15.90 -0.90 17.08
N TYR A 89 -16.97 -0.13 17.30
CA TYR A 89 -18.03 0.11 16.33
C TYR A 89 -17.72 1.20 15.30
N SER A 90 -16.67 2.03 15.52
CA SER A 90 -16.28 3.05 14.53
C SER A 90 -15.88 2.36 13.23
N ARG A 91 -16.47 2.73 12.09
CA ARG A 91 -16.16 2.05 10.82
C ARG A 91 -14.80 2.50 10.30
N ASN A 92 -14.08 1.60 9.63
CA ASN A 92 -12.77 1.93 9.07
C ASN A 92 -12.87 3.02 7.99
N CYS A 93 -13.94 3.02 7.18
CA CYS A 93 -14.18 4.04 6.16
C CYS A 93 -14.30 5.45 6.77
N ASP A 94 -15.01 5.59 7.88
CA ASP A 94 -15.14 6.86 8.60
C ASP A 94 -13.76 7.32 9.12
N ILE A 95 -12.99 6.42 9.74
CA ILE A 95 -11.62 6.73 10.21
C ILE A 95 -10.71 7.20 9.05
N HIS A 96 -10.78 6.55 7.90
CA HIS A 96 -9.99 6.93 6.73
C HIS A 96 -10.40 8.30 6.17
N ARG A 97 -11.71 8.58 6.13
CA ARG A 97 -12.26 9.86 5.69
C ARG A 97 -11.86 10.99 6.63
N ASP A 98 -12.05 10.81 7.93
CA ASP A 98 -11.82 11.84 8.94
C ASP A 98 -10.32 12.17 9.10
N LEU A 99 -9.45 11.16 8.99
CA LEU A 99 -7.99 11.35 9.02
C LEU A 99 -7.39 11.74 7.67
N GLN A 100 -8.19 11.76 6.59
CA GLN A 100 -7.75 12.00 5.22
C GLN A 100 -6.59 11.10 4.80
N VAL A 101 -6.62 9.82 5.22
CA VAL A 101 -5.60 8.83 4.89
C VAL A 101 -6.15 7.89 3.82
N ASN A 102 -5.48 7.82 2.67
CA ASN A 102 -5.82 6.87 1.62
C ASN A 102 -5.68 5.41 2.08
N THR A 103 -6.53 4.54 1.56
CA THR A 103 -6.36 3.09 1.73
C THR A 103 -5.15 2.59 0.93
N VAL A 104 -4.66 1.40 1.25
CA VAL A 104 -3.58 0.76 0.48
C VAL A 104 -3.98 0.57 -0.98
N ALA A 105 -5.25 0.23 -1.24
CA ALA A 105 -5.76 0.07 -2.60
C ALA A 105 -5.76 1.41 -3.36
N ASP A 106 -6.18 2.50 -2.71
CA ASP A 106 -6.17 3.83 -3.33
C ASP A 106 -4.76 4.31 -3.60
N GLU A 107 -3.81 4.06 -2.69
CA GLU A 107 -2.40 4.34 -2.93
C GLU A 107 -1.87 3.52 -4.10
N ILE A 108 -2.21 2.24 -4.23
CA ILE A 108 -1.83 1.43 -5.41
C ILE A 108 -2.33 2.08 -6.69
N LYS A 109 -3.61 2.48 -6.76
CA LYS A 109 -4.21 3.17 -7.91
C LYS A 109 -3.50 4.50 -8.19
N LYS A 110 -3.23 5.29 -7.15
CA LYS A 110 -2.50 6.57 -7.26
C LYS A 110 -1.10 6.40 -7.82
N PHE A 111 -0.36 5.39 -7.34
CA PHE A 111 0.98 5.07 -7.85
C PHE A 111 0.91 4.57 -9.29
N ALA A 112 -0.08 3.74 -9.64
CA ALA A 112 -0.28 3.29 -11.02
C ALA A 112 -0.54 4.46 -11.98
N ARG A 113 -1.42 5.41 -11.62
CA ARG A 113 -1.67 6.63 -12.42
C ARG A 113 -0.43 7.49 -12.59
N LYS A 114 0.46 7.55 -11.60
CA LYS A 114 1.72 8.31 -11.71
C LYS A 114 2.65 7.74 -12.78
N HIS A 115 2.57 6.44 -13.07
CA HIS A 115 3.33 5.80 -14.14
C HIS A 115 2.83 6.19 -15.54
N ASP A 116 1.62 6.72 -15.68
CA ASP A 116 1.08 7.18 -16.96
C ASP A 116 1.88 8.34 -17.58
N ARG A 117 2.69 9.04 -16.77
CA ARG A 117 3.65 10.04 -17.24
C ARG A 117 4.68 9.50 -18.24
N LEU A 118 4.88 8.17 -18.31
CA LEU A 118 5.75 7.57 -19.32
C LEU A 118 5.24 7.83 -20.74
N SER A 119 3.92 7.99 -20.94
CA SER A 119 3.32 8.27 -22.24
C SER A 119 3.69 9.65 -22.79
N GLN A 120 3.95 10.61 -21.89
CA GLN A 120 4.32 11.99 -22.21
C GLN A 120 5.84 12.20 -22.18
N HIS A 121 6.62 11.13 -22.05
CA HIS A 121 8.06 11.23 -21.94
C HIS A 121 8.69 11.57 -23.30
N VAL A 122 9.74 12.41 -23.29
CA VAL A 122 10.42 12.87 -24.52
C VAL A 122 11.00 11.72 -25.34
N ASN A 123 11.44 10.66 -24.66
CA ASN A 123 11.98 9.46 -25.31
C ASN A 123 10.85 8.59 -25.88
N VAL A 124 10.82 8.45 -27.21
CA VAL A 124 9.86 7.62 -27.96
C VAL A 124 9.90 6.15 -27.51
N GLU A 125 11.09 5.61 -27.20
CA GLU A 125 11.26 4.24 -26.73
C GLU A 125 10.56 3.99 -25.39
N ALA A 126 10.48 5.02 -24.54
CA ALA A 126 9.76 4.92 -23.26
C ALA A 126 8.24 4.82 -23.48
N ALA A 127 7.71 5.48 -24.51
CA ALA A 127 6.30 5.38 -24.87
C ALA A 127 5.98 4.00 -25.49
N GLN A 128 6.91 3.41 -26.24
CA GLN A 128 6.76 2.06 -26.80
C GLN A 128 6.61 0.97 -25.72
N LEU A 129 7.18 1.15 -24.52
CA LEU A 129 6.99 0.22 -23.40
C LEU A 129 5.53 0.12 -22.91
N LEU A 130 4.68 1.10 -23.27
CA LEU A 130 3.25 1.09 -22.97
C LEU A 130 2.43 0.38 -24.05
N ASP A 131 3.03 0.03 -25.19
CA ASP A 131 2.34 -0.69 -26.25
C ASP A 131 2.08 -2.15 -25.81
N ASN A 132 0.82 -2.46 -25.58
CA ASN A 132 0.35 -3.77 -25.14
C ASN A 132 -0.57 -4.42 -26.18
N ARG A 133 -0.55 -3.97 -27.46
CA ARG A 133 -1.45 -4.43 -28.52
C ARG A 133 -1.27 -5.92 -28.86
N GLU A 134 -0.04 -6.41 -28.88
CA GLU A 134 0.29 -7.81 -29.24
C GLU A 134 0.47 -8.74 -28.02
N LEU A 135 -0.08 -8.37 -26.87
CA LEU A 135 0.27 -9.04 -25.62
C LEU A 135 -0.44 -10.39 -25.47
N VAL A 136 0.21 -11.45 -25.95
CA VAL A 136 -0.23 -12.84 -25.76
C VAL A 136 0.08 -13.31 -24.33
N ARG A 137 -0.93 -13.83 -23.62
CA ARG A 137 -0.81 -14.18 -22.19
C ARG A 137 -1.10 -15.64 -21.93
N ARG A 138 -0.13 -16.34 -21.34
CA ARG A 138 -0.36 -17.68 -20.75
C ARG A 138 -1.13 -17.63 -19.44
N LEU A 139 -0.90 -16.62 -18.59
CA LEU A 139 -1.50 -16.53 -17.24
C LEU A 139 -2.40 -15.28 -17.12
N LYS A 140 -3.66 -15.48 -16.70
CA LYS A 140 -4.62 -14.42 -16.40
C LYS A 140 -4.30 -13.74 -15.05
N ARG A 141 -3.35 -12.80 -15.05
CA ARG A 141 -2.94 -12.02 -13.87
C ARG A 141 -3.07 -10.54 -14.14
N THR A 142 -3.40 -9.78 -13.09
CA THR A 142 -3.39 -8.33 -13.14
C THR A 142 -1.97 -7.83 -13.45
N LYS A 143 -1.85 -6.99 -14.48
CA LYS A 143 -0.59 -6.33 -14.86
C LYS A 143 -0.54 -4.89 -14.37
N PRO A 144 0.65 -4.28 -14.25
CA PRO A 144 0.79 -2.92 -13.72
C PRO A 144 -0.06 -1.86 -14.45
N PHE A 145 -0.17 -1.93 -15.77
CA PHE A 145 -0.96 -0.97 -16.56
C PHE A 145 -2.48 -1.12 -16.34
N GLU A 146 -2.95 -2.30 -15.93
CA GLU A 146 -4.37 -2.56 -15.63
C GLU A 146 -4.80 -2.03 -14.25
N LEU A 147 -3.84 -1.58 -13.44
CA LEU A 147 -4.12 -1.03 -12.11
C LEU A 147 -4.72 0.38 -12.19
N ALA A 148 -4.42 1.11 -13.26
CA ALA A 148 -4.91 2.47 -13.47
C ALA A 148 -6.34 2.49 -14.04
N SER A 149 -6.71 1.48 -14.83
CA SER A 149 -7.98 1.39 -15.57
C SER A 149 -9.11 0.67 -14.84
N LYS A 150 -8.83 0.04 -13.69
CA LYS A 150 -9.87 -0.57 -12.85
C LYS A 150 -10.61 0.50 -12.05
N GLU A 151 -11.81 0.84 -12.50
CA GLU A 151 -12.83 1.59 -11.72
C GLU A 151 -13.12 0.88 -10.40
#